data_AF-A0A8C9M4Y7-F1
#
_entry.id   AF-A0A8C9M4Y7-F1
#
_cell.length_a   1.000
_cell.length_b   1.000
_cell.length_c   1.000
_cell.angle_alpha   90.00
_cell.angle_beta   90.00
_cell.angle_gamma   90.00
#
_symmetry.space_group_name_H-M   'P 1'
#
loop_
_entity.id
_entity.type
_entity.pdbx_description
1 polymer ?
#
loop_
_entity_poly.entity_id
_entity_poly.type
_entity_poly.pdbx_seq_one_letter_code
_entity_poly.pdbx_strand_id
1 'polypeptide(L)'
;TCVQPEFHCGDPQCDTCKHHPCPPGQEAQPRGNFNFGFECVDCATGTFSGGREGRCKPWSDCSQFGLPTMFSGNKTHNAVCSLGPLPTEPHDPLTIVLLTVAACILVLTAAQLGLHIWQLRRQRMWPPETQLLLEARPPAEEACSPQVPQGGRGEQLSEDKGQLRDLWV
;
A
#
# COMPACT_ATOMS: atom_id res chain seq x y z
N THR A 1 14.35 -1.84 -59.65
CA THR A 1 13.13 -2.61 -59.36
C THR A 1 12.89 -2.63 -57.87
N CYS A 2 11.71 -2.20 -57.42
CA CYS A 2 11.33 -2.23 -56.00
C CYS A 2 10.88 -3.65 -55.63
N VAL A 3 11.77 -4.44 -55.04
CA VAL A 3 11.51 -5.86 -54.72
C VAL A 3 11.04 -6.09 -53.28
N GLN A 4 11.05 -5.04 -52.45
CA GLN A 4 10.64 -5.12 -51.05
C GLN A 4 9.11 -5.06 -50.92
N PRO A 5 8.48 -5.88 -50.04
CA PRO A 5 7.06 -5.77 -49.74
C PRO A 5 6.71 -4.36 -49.28
N GLU A 6 5.51 -3.87 -49.62
CA GLU A 6 5.06 -2.51 -49.32
C GLU A 6 5.77 -1.40 -50.10
N PHE A 7 6.53 -1.70 -51.17
CA PHE A 7 7.14 -0.66 -52.01
C PHE A 7 6.57 -0.64 -53.43
N HIS A 8 6.28 0.56 -53.92
CA HIS A 8 5.90 0.83 -55.31
C HIS A 8 6.88 1.79 -55.99
N CYS A 9 6.94 1.73 -57.32
CA CYS A 9 7.70 2.69 -58.10
C CYS A 9 7.09 4.10 -57.94
N GLY A 10 7.92 5.08 -57.57
CA GLY A 10 7.52 6.47 -57.42
C GLY A 10 7.47 7.25 -58.73
N ASP A 11 8.07 6.70 -59.79
CA ASP A 11 8.23 7.27 -61.12
C ASP A 11 8.17 6.17 -62.21
N PRO A 12 7.95 6.53 -63.50
CA PRO A 12 7.80 5.56 -64.59
C PRO A 12 9.06 4.74 -64.91
N GLN A 13 10.25 5.25 -64.55
CA GLN A 13 11.52 4.51 -64.72
C GLN A 13 11.82 3.61 -63.51
N CYS A 14 11.05 3.75 -62.43
CA CYS A 14 11.22 3.07 -61.15
C CYS A 14 12.60 3.32 -60.52
N ASP A 15 13.11 4.55 -60.66
CA ASP A 15 14.35 5.00 -60.03
C ASP A 15 14.17 5.25 -58.52
N THR A 16 12.95 5.64 -58.12
CA THR A 16 12.54 5.85 -56.74
C THR A 16 11.54 4.78 -56.29
N CYS A 17 11.73 4.27 -55.06
CA CYS A 17 10.78 3.37 -54.42
C CYS A 17 10.08 4.09 -53.27
N LYS A 18 8.75 4.17 -53.32
CA LYS A 18 7.92 4.74 -52.26
C LYS A 18 7.34 3.63 -51.40
N HIS A 19 7.39 3.82 -50.09
CA HIS A 19 6.81 2.91 -49.12
C HIS A 19 5.31 3.20 -48.94
N HIS A 20 4.51 2.14 -49.00
CA HIS A 20 3.07 2.11 -48.91
C HIS A 20 2.68 0.97 -47.95
N PRO A 21 2.68 1.23 -46.62
CA PRO A 21 2.47 0.20 -45.62
C PRO A 21 1.06 -0.38 -45.70
N CYS A 22 0.95 -1.69 -45.54
CA CYS A 22 -0.33 -2.34 -45.33
C CYS A 22 -0.80 -2.12 -43.89
N PRO A 23 -2.13 -2.00 -43.67
CA PRO A 23 -2.66 -1.86 -42.33
C PRO A 23 -2.36 -3.11 -41.48
N PRO A 24 -2.35 -2.98 -40.14
CA PRO A 24 -2.24 -4.13 -39.26
C PRO A 24 -3.28 -5.21 -39.60
N GLY A 25 -2.86 -6.47 -39.58
CA GLY A 25 -3.68 -7.59 -39.97
C GLY A 25 -3.71 -7.89 -41.46
N GLN A 26 -2.90 -7.18 -42.25
CA GLN A 26 -2.72 -7.44 -43.67
C GLN A 26 -1.25 -7.65 -44.05
N GLU A 27 -1.07 -8.28 -45.20
CA GLU A 27 0.21 -8.43 -45.87
C GLU A 27 0.16 -7.95 -47.32
N ALA A 28 1.32 -7.54 -47.83
CA ALA A 28 1.49 -7.14 -49.22
C ALA A 28 1.64 -8.39 -50.09
N GLN A 29 0.59 -8.72 -50.84
CA GLN A 29 0.60 -9.82 -51.80
C GLN A 29 0.85 -9.28 -53.22
N PRO A 30 1.87 -9.79 -53.95
CA PRO A 30 2.13 -9.34 -55.32
C PRO A 30 0.96 -9.67 -56.24
N ARG A 31 0.58 -8.71 -57.09
CA ARG A 31 -0.57 -8.85 -58.00
C ARG A 31 -0.12 -8.81 -59.46
N GLY A 32 -0.53 -9.82 -60.22
CA GLY A 32 -0.32 -9.91 -61.68
C GLY A 32 0.95 -10.66 -62.08
N ASN A 33 1.15 -10.79 -63.40
CA ASN A 33 2.28 -11.52 -63.99
C ASN A 33 3.61 -10.72 -63.95
N PHE A 34 3.53 -9.44 -63.57
CA PHE A 34 4.66 -8.54 -63.43
C PHE A 34 4.65 -7.94 -62.01
N ASN A 35 5.74 -8.14 -61.26
CA ASN A 35 5.90 -7.80 -59.83
C ASN A 35 6.03 -6.29 -59.55
N PHE A 36 5.20 -5.43 -60.16
CA PHE A 36 5.27 -3.97 -59.96
C PHE A 36 4.15 -3.42 -59.06
N GLY A 37 3.17 -4.26 -58.70
CA GLY A 37 2.10 -3.92 -57.78
C GLY A 37 1.88 -5.02 -56.75
N PHE A 38 1.53 -4.63 -55.54
CA PHE A 38 0.99 -5.51 -54.52
C PHE A 38 -0.40 -5.01 -54.11
N GLU A 39 -1.19 -5.89 -53.53
CA GLU A 39 -2.42 -5.56 -52.82
C GLU A 39 -2.29 -5.98 -51.36
N CYS A 40 -2.91 -5.24 -50.46
CA CYS A 40 -2.96 -5.62 -49.06
C CYS A 40 -4.08 -6.63 -48.86
N VAL A 41 -3.72 -7.84 -48.42
CA VAL A 41 -4.66 -8.94 -48.18
C VAL A 41 -4.68 -9.29 -46.71
N ASP A 42 -5.85 -9.69 -46.22
CA ASP A 42 -6.03 -10.10 -44.83
C ASP A 42 -5.19 -11.33 -44.48
N CYS A 43 -4.55 -11.29 -43.30
CA CYS A 43 -3.86 -12.44 -42.74
C CYS A 43 -4.80 -13.63 -42.56
N ALA A 44 -4.31 -14.82 -42.94
CA ALA A 44 -5.01 -16.07 -42.72
C ALA A 44 -5.12 -16.40 -41.21
N THR A 45 -6.12 -17.20 -40.85
CA THR A 45 -6.26 -17.72 -39.48
C THR A 45 -4.99 -18.44 -39.04
N GLY A 46 -4.54 -18.19 -37.81
CA GLY A 46 -3.26 -18.70 -37.33
C GLY A 46 -2.07 -17.78 -37.61
N THR A 47 -2.28 -16.63 -38.27
CA THR A 47 -1.23 -15.66 -38.57
C THR A 47 -1.60 -14.25 -38.13
N PHE A 48 -0.59 -13.39 -37.95
CA PHE A 48 -0.75 -11.99 -37.58
C PHE A 48 0.25 -11.07 -38.30
N SER A 49 -0.12 -9.80 -38.46
CA SER A 49 0.74 -8.73 -38.96
C SER A 49 0.54 -7.47 -38.11
N GLY A 50 1.62 -6.97 -37.52
CA GLY A 50 1.60 -5.73 -36.74
C GLY A 50 1.65 -4.43 -37.56
N GLY A 51 1.62 -4.52 -38.90
CA GLY A 51 1.60 -3.35 -39.80
C GLY A 51 2.96 -2.69 -40.08
N ARG A 52 4.07 -3.35 -39.74
CA ARG A 52 5.44 -2.79 -39.88
C ARG A 52 6.35 -3.56 -40.84
N GLU A 53 5.93 -4.74 -41.27
CA GLU A 53 6.77 -5.68 -42.04
C GLU A 53 6.10 -6.15 -43.33
N GLY A 54 4.86 -5.71 -43.61
CA GLY A 54 4.08 -6.08 -44.78
C GLY A 54 3.83 -7.56 -44.99
N ARG A 55 3.96 -8.36 -43.93
CA ARG A 55 3.90 -9.83 -44.00
C ARG A 55 3.17 -10.42 -42.81
N CYS A 56 2.41 -11.47 -43.04
CA CYS A 56 1.79 -12.24 -41.97
C CYS A 56 2.80 -13.26 -41.42
N LYS A 57 2.81 -13.41 -40.10
CA LYS A 57 3.66 -14.37 -39.37
C LYS A 57 2.77 -15.33 -38.60
N PRO A 58 3.15 -16.61 -38.45
CA PRO A 58 2.39 -17.54 -37.62
C PRO A 58 2.33 -17.05 -36.17
N TRP A 59 1.24 -17.34 -35.47
CA TRP A 59 1.15 -17.12 -34.03
C TRP A 59 2.20 -17.93 -33.29
N SER A 60 2.69 -17.38 -32.18
CA SER A 60 3.59 -18.09 -31.28
C SER A 60 2.89 -19.30 -30.67
N ASP A 61 3.55 -20.45 -30.77
CA ASP A 61 3.12 -21.67 -30.11
C ASP A 61 3.69 -21.72 -28.69
N CYS A 62 2.86 -21.40 -27.70
CA CYS A 62 3.28 -21.36 -26.30
C CYS A 62 3.67 -22.74 -25.75
N SER A 63 3.19 -23.83 -26.35
CA SER A 63 3.52 -25.19 -25.92
C SER A 63 5.00 -25.52 -26.11
N GLN A 64 5.65 -24.93 -27.12
CA GLN A 64 7.09 -25.07 -27.35
C GLN A 64 7.93 -24.46 -26.22
N PHE A 65 7.36 -23.51 -25.47
CA PHE A 65 7.99 -22.89 -24.32
C PHE A 65 7.54 -23.51 -22.99
N GLY A 66 6.68 -24.53 -23.01
CA GLY A 66 6.08 -25.11 -21.81
C GLY A 66 5.16 -24.13 -21.06
N LEU A 67 4.64 -23.11 -21.75
CA LEU A 67 3.80 -22.07 -21.17
C LEU A 67 2.35 -22.23 -21.62
N PRO A 68 1.37 -21.95 -20.75
CA PRO A 68 -0.01 -21.84 -21.20
C PRO A 68 -0.20 -20.61 -22.09
N THR A 69 -1.12 -20.72 -23.04
CA THR A 69 -1.49 -19.61 -23.92
C THR A 69 -2.51 -18.74 -23.20
N MET A 70 -2.14 -17.51 -22.85
CA MET A 70 -3.05 -16.55 -22.20
C MET A 70 -3.94 -15.85 -23.22
N PHE A 71 -3.37 -15.53 -24.39
CA PHE A 71 -4.09 -14.97 -25.53
C PHE A 71 -3.66 -15.72 -26.78
N SER A 72 -4.63 -16.21 -27.56
CA SER A 72 -4.36 -17.05 -28.74
C SER A 72 -3.75 -16.30 -29.92
N GLY A 73 -3.78 -14.97 -29.90
CA GLY A 73 -3.48 -14.17 -31.09
C GLY A 73 -4.74 -13.83 -31.88
N ASN A 74 -4.61 -12.85 -32.77
CA ASN A 74 -5.59 -12.50 -33.80
C ASN A 74 -4.84 -12.03 -35.06
N LYS A 75 -5.55 -11.46 -36.05
CA LYS A 75 -4.89 -10.96 -37.27
C LYS A 75 -3.85 -9.85 -36.99
N THR A 76 -4.02 -9.05 -35.95
CA THR A 76 -3.17 -7.88 -35.68
C THR A 76 -2.10 -8.12 -34.60
N HIS A 77 -2.33 -9.09 -33.72
CA HIS A 77 -1.51 -9.36 -32.54
C HIS A 77 -1.12 -10.83 -32.45
N ASN A 78 0.11 -11.06 -31.99
CA ASN A 78 0.61 -12.39 -31.72
C ASN A 78 -0.11 -13.06 -30.54
N ALA A 79 0.03 -14.38 -30.44
CA ALA A 79 -0.26 -15.10 -29.21
C ALA A 79 0.63 -14.61 -28.06
N VAL A 80 0.06 -14.54 -26.85
CA VAL A 80 0.76 -14.18 -25.63
C VAL A 80 0.90 -15.41 -24.74
N CYS A 81 2.15 -15.76 -24.47
CA CYS A 81 2.54 -16.83 -23.57
C CYS A 81 2.91 -16.23 -22.22
N SER A 82 2.29 -16.70 -21.16
CA SER A 82 2.64 -16.33 -19.79
C SER A 82 2.48 -17.53 -18.90
N LEU A 83 3.34 -17.68 -17.88
CA LEU A 83 2.87 -18.34 -16.68
C LEU A 83 1.70 -17.47 -16.22
N GLY A 84 0.50 -18.03 -16.13
CA GLY A 84 -0.65 -17.31 -15.57
C GLY A 84 -0.28 -16.70 -14.21
N PRO A 85 -1.14 -15.85 -13.61
CA PRO A 85 -0.91 -15.42 -12.24
C PRO A 85 -0.56 -16.67 -11.43
N LEU A 86 0.64 -16.65 -10.82
CA LEU A 86 1.09 -17.70 -9.92
C LEU A 86 -0.14 -18.03 -9.07
N PRO A 87 -0.56 -19.30 -8.94
CA PRO A 87 -1.62 -19.61 -8.00
C PRO A 87 -1.20 -18.90 -6.72
N THR A 88 -2.00 -17.91 -6.30
CA THR A 88 -1.88 -17.41 -4.95
C THR A 88 -2.08 -18.67 -4.15
N GLU A 89 -0.96 -19.26 -3.72
CA GLU A 89 -0.93 -20.48 -2.94
C GLU A 89 -2.08 -20.34 -1.96
N PRO A 90 -3.04 -21.28 -1.90
CA PRO A 90 -4.05 -21.23 -0.87
C PRO A 90 -3.24 -21.14 0.41
N HIS A 91 -3.27 -19.99 1.09
CA HIS A 91 -2.47 -19.81 2.30
C HIS A 91 -2.81 -21.00 3.18
N ASP A 92 -1.85 -21.92 3.33
CA ASP A 92 -2.06 -23.15 4.08
C ASP A 92 -2.61 -22.72 5.44
N PRO A 93 -3.71 -23.26 5.96
CA PRO A 93 -4.29 -22.83 7.24
C PRO A 93 -3.24 -22.73 8.36
N LEU A 94 -2.16 -23.52 8.29
CA LEU A 94 -0.99 -23.40 9.15
C LEU A 94 -0.31 -22.03 9.05
N THR A 95 -0.06 -21.50 7.86
CA THR A 95 0.57 -20.17 7.64
C THR A 95 -0.27 -19.04 8.21
N ILE A 96 -1.60 -19.11 8.06
CA ILE A 96 -2.53 -18.14 8.65
C ILE A 96 -2.49 -18.23 10.19
N VAL A 97 -2.53 -19.45 10.74
CA VAL A 97 -2.45 -19.66 12.18
C VAL A 97 -1.10 -19.19 12.75
N LEU A 98 0.02 -19.45 12.09
CA LEU A 98 1.33 -19.00 12.52
C LEU A 98 1.44 -17.47 12.52
N LEU A 99 0.92 -16.81 11.49
CA LEU A 99 0.90 -15.34 11.42
C LEU A 99 0.03 -14.73 12.52
N THR A 100 -1.14 -15.30 12.79
CA THR A 100 -2.03 -14.80 13.85
C THR A 100 -1.39 -14.99 15.23
N VAL A 101 -0.80 -16.15 15.51
CA VAL A 101 -0.08 -16.43 16.76
C VAL A 101 1.11 -15.48 16.95
N ALA A 102 1.90 -15.26 15.90
CA ALA A 102 3.03 -14.32 15.95
C ALA A 102 2.58 -12.89 16.27
N ALA A 103 1.50 -12.42 15.63
CA ALA A 103 0.92 -11.11 15.91
C ALA A 103 0.42 -10.99 17.35
N CYS A 104 -0.27 -12.02 17.87
CA CYS A 104 -0.73 -12.06 19.25
C CYS A 104 0.44 -11.96 20.26
N ILE A 105 1.53 -12.71 20.04
CA ILE A 105 2.70 -12.68 20.91
C ILE A 105 3.34 -11.27 20.92
N LEU A 106 3.46 -10.63 19.75
CA LEU A 106 4.00 -9.27 19.64
C LEU A 106 3.14 -8.25 20.41
N VAL A 107 1.82 -8.34 20.32
CA VAL A 107 0.91 -7.44 21.06
C VAL A 107 1.03 -7.67 22.57
N LEU A 108 1.05 -8.92 23.01
CA LEU A 108 1.17 -9.26 24.44
C LEU A 108 2.49 -8.77 25.03
N THR A 109 3.61 -8.99 24.33
CA THR A 109 4.92 -8.52 24.77
C THR A 109 5.01 -7.00 24.83
N ALA A 110 4.47 -6.29 23.83
CA ALA A 110 4.41 -4.83 23.84
C ALA A 110 3.57 -4.29 25.00
N ALA A 111 2.42 -4.90 25.28
CA ALA A 111 1.57 -4.53 26.40
C ALA A 111 2.26 -4.77 27.76
N GLN A 112 2.92 -5.91 27.92
CA GLN A 112 3.70 -6.24 29.11
C GLN A 112 4.84 -5.23 29.33
N LEU A 113 5.64 -4.95 28.30
CA LEU A 113 6.71 -3.96 28.35
C LEU A 113 6.16 -2.56 28.70
N GLY A 114 5.06 -2.16 28.08
CA GLY A 114 4.37 -0.90 28.39
C GLY A 114 3.93 -0.82 29.84
N LEU A 115 3.33 -1.90 30.37
CA LEU A 115 2.92 -1.99 31.77
C LEU A 115 4.12 -1.92 32.71
N HIS A 116 5.21 -2.64 32.42
CA HIS A 116 6.44 -2.60 33.20
C HIS A 116 7.05 -1.20 33.23
N ILE A 117 7.14 -0.53 32.07
CA ILE A 117 7.64 0.85 31.99
C ILE A 117 6.72 1.80 32.76
N TRP A 118 5.40 1.62 32.67
CA TRP A 118 4.43 2.43 33.42
C TRP A 118 4.56 2.24 34.92
N GLN A 119 4.72 1.00 35.40
CA GLN A 119 4.95 0.69 36.81
C GLN A 119 6.26 1.31 37.30
N LEU A 120 7.36 1.17 36.55
CA LEU A 120 8.65 1.78 36.89
C LEU A 120 8.57 3.31 36.94
N ARG A 121 7.83 3.94 36.00
CA ARG A 121 7.56 5.38 36.04
C ARG A 121 6.71 5.76 37.25
N ARG A 122 5.69 4.98 37.59
CA ARG A 122 4.81 5.24 38.74
C ARG A 122 5.56 5.14 40.07
N GLN A 123 6.43 4.14 40.23
CA GLN A 123 7.31 4.00 41.39
C GLN A 123 8.28 5.19 41.51
N ARG A 124 8.73 5.73 40.37
CA ARG A 124 9.61 6.91 40.34
C ARG A 124 8.88 8.25 40.53
N MET A 125 7.56 8.28 40.33
CA MET A 125 6.66 9.42 40.56
C MET A 125 6.03 9.42 41.96
N TRP A 126 6.44 8.53 42.87
CA TRP A 126 6.10 8.60 44.29
C TRP A 126 7.35 9.07 45.08
N PRO A 127 7.65 10.39 45.12
CA PRO A 127 8.70 10.87 46.01
C PRO A 127 8.31 10.62 47.47
N PRO A 128 9.29 10.51 48.38
CA PRO A 128 9.06 10.31 49.82
C PRO A 128 8.48 11.56 50.49
N GLU A 129 7.33 12.07 50.05
CA GLU A 129 6.61 13.16 50.75
C GLU A 129 5.33 12.66 51.45
N THR A 130 4.82 11.47 51.09
CA THR A 130 3.62 10.92 51.73
C THR A 130 3.88 10.27 53.10
N GLN A 131 5.14 10.01 53.45
CA GLN A 131 5.51 9.42 54.76
C GLN A 131 5.57 10.46 55.89
N LEU A 132 5.67 11.76 55.58
CA LEU A 132 5.77 12.81 56.62
C LEU A 132 4.41 13.35 57.09
N LEU A 133 3.34 13.16 56.31
CA LEU A 133 2.02 13.71 56.64
C LEU A 133 1.12 12.72 57.42
N LEU A 134 1.47 11.44 57.45
CA LEU A 134 0.67 10.41 58.14
C LEU A 134 1.12 10.17 59.60
N GLU A 135 2.31 10.62 59.98
CA GLU A 135 2.89 10.41 61.33
C GLU A 135 2.62 11.58 62.30
N ALA A 136 1.62 12.42 62.02
CA ALA A 136 1.30 13.60 62.84
C ALA A 136 -0.16 13.66 63.33
N ARG A 137 -0.81 12.51 63.56
CA ARG A 137 -2.07 12.50 64.33
C ARG A 137 -2.28 11.20 65.13
N PRO A 138 -2.25 11.23 66.48
CA PRO A 138 -2.49 10.06 67.31
C PRO A 138 -4.00 9.77 67.43
N PRO A 139 -4.44 8.50 67.55
CA PRO A 139 -5.78 8.15 67.98
C PRO A 139 -5.78 7.98 69.51
N ALA A 140 -6.43 8.89 70.22
CA ALA A 140 -6.82 8.69 71.61
C ALA A 140 -8.32 8.95 71.71
N GLU A 141 -9.12 7.89 71.71
CA GLU A 141 -10.51 7.94 72.15
C GLU A 141 -10.87 6.60 72.82
N GLU A 142 -10.43 6.46 74.07
CA GLU A 142 -10.98 5.49 75.03
C GLU A 142 -12.20 6.14 75.68
N ALA A 143 -13.32 5.44 75.63
CA ALA A 143 -14.59 5.87 76.19
C ALA A 143 -14.59 5.75 77.71
N CYS A 144 -14.80 6.86 78.44
CA CYS A 144 -15.51 6.85 79.72
C CYS A 144 -16.03 8.26 80.09
N SER A 145 -17.34 8.39 80.25
CA SER A 145 -18.04 9.56 80.85
C SER A 145 -17.82 9.61 82.39
N PRO A 146 -18.10 10.70 83.16
CA PRO A 146 -19.17 11.71 82.97
C PRO A 146 -18.84 13.21 83.30
N GLN A 147 -19.85 14.05 83.08
CA GLN A 147 -19.92 15.54 83.08
C GLN A 147 -19.65 16.27 84.41
N VAL A 148 -19.32 17.59 84.34
CA VAL A 148 -19.95 18.77 85.02
C VAL A 148 -19.13 20.08 84.76
N PRO A 149 -19.74 21.28 84.72
CA PRO A 149 -19.26 22.49 84.01
C PRO A 149 -18.81 23.65 84.93
N GLN A 150 -18.09 24.66 84.38
CA GLN A 150 -18.31 26.12 84.58
C GLN A 150 -17.10 27.00 84.22
N GLY A 151 -17.42 28.22 83.77
CA GLY A 151 -16.55 29.42 83.77
C GLY A 151 -15.80 29.61 82.46
N GLY A 152 -16.10 30.58 81.59
CA GLY A 152 -16.65 31.91 81.80
C GLY A 152 -15.53 32.94 81.66
N ARG A 153 -15.73 33.92 80.76
CA ARG A 153 -14.93 35.15 80.56
C ARG A 153 -13.59 34.94 79.85
N GLY A 154 -13.20 35.73 78.85
CA GLY A 154 -13.75 36.96 78.29
C GLY A 154 -12.64 37.67 77.50
N GLU A 155 -13.08 38.57 76.62
CA GLU A 155 -12.36 39.77 76.17
C GLU A 155 -11.11 39.57 75.25
N GLN A 156 -10.80 40.42 74.28
CA GLN A 156 -11.42 41.59 73.66
C GLN A 156 -10.42 42.14 72.60
N LEU A 157 -10.95 42.72 71.50
CA LEU A 157 -10.33 43.78 70.66
C LEU A 157 -9.01 43.44 69.91
N SER A 158 -8.67 44.04 68.76
CA SER A 158 -9.13 45.28 68.15
C SER A 158 -8.91 45.23 66.64
N GLU A 159 -9.88 45.80 65.95
CA GLU A 159 -9.87 46.38 64.61
C GLU A 159 -8.83 47.52 64.49
N ASP A 160 -8.16 47.70 63.34
CA ASP A 160 -8.26 48.92 62.50
C ASP A 160 -7.32 48.94 61.27
N LYS A 161 -7.94 49.37 60.16
CA LYS A 161 -7.57 50.01 58.88
C LYS A 161 -6.18 50.06 58.24
N GLY A 162 -6.26 50.06 56.90
CA GLY A 162 -5.66 51.09 56.01
C GLY A 162 -4.91 50.49 54.81
N GLN A 163 -5.53 50.22 53.65
CA GLN A 163 -5.87 51.11 52.52
C GLN A 163 -4.69 51.78 51.77
N LEU A 164 -4.39 51.30 50.55
CA LEU A 164 -4.14 52.05 49.27
C LEU A 164 -3.60 51.04 48.22
N ARG A 165 -4.36 50.60 47.21
CA ARG A 165 -4.53 51.17 45.85
C ARG A 165 -3.25 51.72 45.21
N ASP A 166 -2.79 51.05 44.15
CA ASP A 166 -2.26 51.52 42.85
C ASP A 166 -1.79 50.25 42.09
N LEU A 167 -1.94 50.02 40.78
CA LEU A 167 -2.48 50.73 39.63
C LEU A 167 -2.88 49.68 38.58
N TRP A 168 -3.93 49.96 37.81
CA TRP A 168 -4.43 49.18 36.67
C TRP A 168 -3.68 49.50 35.36
N VAL A 169 -3.83 48.61 34.36
CA VAL A 169 -3.75 48.91 32.92
C VAL A 169 -5.02 49.64 32.48
#